data_AF-A0A1L8Z932-F1
#
_entry.id   AF-A0A1L8Z932-F1
#
_cell.length_a   1.000
_cell.length_b   1.000
_cell.length_c   1.000
_cell.angle_alpha   90.00
_cell.angle_beta   90.00
_cell.angle_gamma   90.00
#
_symmetry.space_group_name_H-M   'P 1'
#
loop_
_entity.id
_entity.type
_entity.pdbx_description
1 polymer ?
#
loop_
_entity_poly.entity_id
_entity_poly.type
_entity_poly.pdbx_seq_one_letter_code
_entity_poly.pdbx_strand_id
1 'polypeptide(L)'
;IKSEVDTDAAPIYNNHENVNSMPSKQANVNQKQEQKREQKQEINQNQKNNIIQNQKRDIKQEQKKDRLYYYGVFKEALSNIKDWVNSPTIKDNINSIIQKISFIQNIDPNNFDDIKKIESDLISYFEKNSDFKSVNYWAEIIKNYFKKNNRLKDLQDFEKFMAFKRTAYGPSPLIFFSVLKEYERFDEIFAA
;
A
#
# COMPACT_ATOMS: atom_id res chain seq x y z
N ILE A 1 29.84 -60.14 -28.20
CA ILE A 1 31.19 -60.01 -27.62
C ILE A 1 31.03 -59.73 -26.14
N LYS A 2 31.61 -60.63 -25.34
CA LYS A 2 31.74 -60.72 -23.87
C LYS A 2 30.43 -60.96 -23.07
N SER A 3 30.22 -62.15 -22.49
CA SER A 3 30.96 -62.85 -21.40
C SER A 3 30.72 -62.14 -20.06
N GLU A 4 30.33 -62.75 -18.94
CA GLU A 4 30.11 -64.13 -18.47
C GLU A 4 29.68 -63.94 -16.98
N VAL A 5 28.73 -64.71 -16.44
CA VAL A 5 28.98 -65.82 -15.47
C VAL A 5 28.85 -65.41 -14.00
N ASP A 6 27.91 -66.12 -13.34
CA ASP A 6 27.93 -66.74 -12.01
C ASP A 6 28.24 -65.81 -10.79
N THR A 7 27.91 -66.15 -9.53
CA THR A 7 27.87 -67.47 -8.92
C THR A 7 27.08 -67.39 -7.61
N ASP A 8 26.34 -68.46 -7.36
CA ASP A 8 26.04 -69.14 -6.10
C ASP A 8 25.94 -68.36 -4.78
N ALA A 9 24.86 -68.62 -4.07
CA ALA A 9 24.83 -69.71 -3.08
C ALA A 9 23.70 -69.45 -2.07
N ALA A 10 22.75 -70.38 -1.98
CA ALA A 10 22.15 -70.69 -0.69
C ALA A 10 22.99 -71.84 -0.09
N PRO A 11 23.35 -71.76 1.19
CA PRO A 11 22.61 -72.62 2.10
C PRO A 11 22.30 -72.01 3.47
N ILE A 12 21.20 -72.52 3.99
CA ILE A 12 20.69 -72.47 5.36
C ILE A 12 21.75 -73.08 6.31
N TYR A 13 21.95 -72.55 7.52
CA TYR A 13 21.83 -73.28 8.80
C TYR A 13 22.20 -72.45 10.05
N ASN A 14 21.49 -72.82 11.13
CA ASN A 14 21.43 -72.28 12.48
C ASN A 14 22.75 -72.24 13.26
N ASN A 15 22.82 -71.34 14.26
CA ASN A 15 22.94 -71.65 15.70
C ASN A 15 23.41 -70.38 16.45
N HIS A 16 22.56 -69.89 17.35
CA HIS A 16 22.69 -70.02 18.81
C HIS A 16 23.90 -69.30 19.44
N GLU A 17 23.52 -68.42 20.36
CA GLU A 17 24.11 -68.20 21.70
C GLU A 17 24.86 -66.90 22.00
N ASN A 18 24.18 -66.11 22.85
CA ASN A 18 24.66 -65.69 24.17
C ASN A 18 25.36 -64.32 24.34
N VAL A 19 24.95 -63.68 25.44
CA VAL A 19 25.60 -62.66 26.27
C VAL A 19 25.33 -61.16 25.99
N ASN A 20 24.47 -60.61 26.86
CA ASN A 20 24.45 -59.29 27.52
C ASN A 20 24.96 -58.02 26.80
N SER A 21 24.07 -57.01 26.68
CA SER A 21 24.14 -55.69 27.36
C SER A 21 23.42 -54.58 26.55
N MET A 22 22.53 -53.82 27.19
CA MET A 22 21.78 -52.65 26.65
C MET A 22 22.73 -51.50 26.18
N PRO A 23 22.35 -50.52 25.31
CA PRO A 23 21.23 -49.57 25.55
C PRO A 23 20.51 -48.88 24.35
N SER A 24 19.31 -48.35 24.65
CA SER A 24 18.55 -47.21 24.06
C SER A 24 18.87 -46.70 22.64
N LYS A 25 17.94 -46.86 21.67
CA LYS A 25 17.95 -46.04 20.42
C LYS A 25 16.64 -45.93 19.61
N GLN A 26 15.47 -46.24 20.17
CA GLN A 26 14.21 -46.23 19.39
C GLN A 26 13.30 -45.02 19.57
N ALA A 27 13.57 -44.10 20.51
CA ALA A 27 12.67 -42.97 20.79
C ALA A 27 12.83 -41.74 19.86
N ASN A 28 13.90 -41.66 19.05
CA ASN A 28 14.30 -40.41 18.37
C ASN A 28 13.80 -40.25 16.92
N VAL A 29 13.16 -41.29 16.34
CA VAL A 29 12.70 -41.26 14.94
C VAL A 29 11.28 -40.71 14.80
N ASN A 30 10.39 -41.01 15.77
CA ASN A 30 8.99 -40.55 15.72
C ASN A 30 8.85 -39.04 15.94
N GLN A 31 9.57 -38.45 16.92
CA GLN A 31 9.50 -37.01 17.18
C GLN A 31 9.94 -36.16 15.98
N LYS A 32 10.92 -36.63 15.20
CA LYS A 32 11.47 -35.91 14.04
C LYS A 32 10.51 -35.89 12.84
N GLN A 33 9.62 -36.88 12.73
CA GLN A 33 8.57 -36.90 11.70
C GLN A 33 7.36 -36.05 12.11
N GLU A 34 7.02 -36.02 13.39
CA GLU A 34 5.91 -35.22 13.94
C GLU A 34 6.21 -33.71 13.79
N GLN A 35 7.41 -33.27 14.19
CA GLN A 35 7.86 -31.88 14.01
C GLN A 35 7.86 -31.43 12.54
N LYS A 36 8.21 -32.32 11.59
CA LYS A 36 8.16 -32.00 10.15
C LYS A 36 6.73 -31.89 9.62
N ARG A 37 5.75 -32.56 10.23
CA ARG A 37 4.33 -32.45 9.85
C ARG A 37 3.72 -31.17 10.41
N GLU A 38 4.04 -30.83 11.66
CA GLU A 38 3.60 -29.60 12.32
C GLU A 38 4.16 -28.36 11.60
N GLN A 39 5.46 -28.31 11.29
CA GLN A 39 6.05 -27.22 10.51
C GLN A 39 5.41 -27.06 9.13
N LYS A 40 5.09 -28.16 8.43
CA LYS A 40 4.39 -28.09 7.13
C LYS A 40 2.97 -27.56 7.26
N GLN A 41 2.26 -27.87 8.36
CA GLN A 41 0.93 -27.35 8.63
C GLN A 41 0.96 -25.86 9.00
N GLU A 42 1.91 -25.42 9.84
CA GLU A 42 2.12 -24.01 10.15
C GLU A 42 2.49 -23.18 8.93
N ILE A 43 3.39 -23.68 8.07
CA ILE A 43 3.75 -22.99 6.82
C ILE A 43 2.52 -22.84 5.91
N ASN A 44 1.66 -23.86 5.82
CA ASN A 44 0.44 -23.81 5.00
C ASN A 44 -0.59 -22.84 5.57
N GLN A 45 -0.77 -22.81 6.89
CA GLN A 45 -1.65 -21.87 7.57
C GLN A 45 -1.17 -20.42 7.43
N ASN A 46 0.14 -20.16 7.59
CA ASN A 46 0.71 -18.83 7.40
C ASN A 46 0.62 -18.35 5.96
N GLN A 47 0.83 -19.24 4.97
CA GLN A 47 0.61 -18.92 3.56
C GLN A 47 -0.86 -18.59 3.28
N LYS A 48 -1.81 -19.38 3.82
CA LYS A 48 -3.25 -19.08 3.70
C LYS A 48 -3.63 -17.76 4.37
N ASN A 49 -3.09 -17.49 5.56
CA ASN A 49 -3.34 -16.25 6.28
C ASN A 49 -2.77 -15.04 5.53
N ASN A 50 -1.58 -15.14 4.93
CA ASN A 50 -1.02 -14.10 4.07
C ASN A 50 -1.86 -13.89 2.79
N ILE A 51 -2.33 -14.97 2.16
CA ILE A 51 -3.22 -14.88 0.99
C ILE A 51 -4.56 -14.21 1.37
N ILE A 52 -5.15 -14.57 2.51
CA ILE A 52 -6.41 -13.99 2.99
C ILE A 52 -6.21 -12.54 3.44
N GLN A 53 -5.07 -12.19 4.04
CA GLN A 53 -4.75 -10.79 4.37
C GLN A 53 -4.50 -9.94 3.12
N ASN A 54 -3.79 -10.47 2.12
CA ASN A 54 -3.60 -9.79 0.84
C ASN A 54 -4.92 -9.65 0.09
N GLN A 55 -5.76 -10.69 0.04
CA GLN A 55 -7.12 -10.60 -0.50
C GLN A 55 -8.00 -9.63 0.30
N LYS A 56 -7.88 -9.53 1.63
CA LYS A 56 -8.60 -8.52 2.43
C LYS A 56 -8.09 -7.09 2.20
N ARG A 57 -6.83 -6.91 1.78
CA ARG A 57 -6.30 -5.61 1.32
C ARG A 57 -6.85 -5.27 -0.06
N ASP A 58 -6.93 -6.25 -0.95
CA ASP A 58 -7.47 -6.09 -2.30
C ASP A 58 -9.01 -5.86 -2.30
N ILE A 59 -9.76 -6.52 -1.41
CA ILE A 59 -11.23 -6.41 -1.33
C ILE A 59 -11.69 -5.10 -0.66
N LYS A 60 -10.82 -4.39 0.08
CA LYS A 60 -11.13 -3.04 0.57
C LYS A 60 -11.04 -1.95 -0.52
N GLN A 61 -10.57 -2.27 -1.73
CA GLN A 61 -10.33 -1.28 -2.79
C GLN A 61 -11.52 -0.99 -3.73
N GLU A 62 -12.69 -1.61 -3.56
CA GLU A 62 -13.87 -1.28 -4.38
C GLU A 62 -15.01 -0.64 -3.58
N GLN A 63 -14.71 0.16 -2.56
CA GLN A 63 -15.60 1.28 -2.29
C GLN A 63 -15.50 2.22 -3.50
N LYS A 64 -16.56 2.29 -4.29
CA LYS A 64 -16.66 3.16 -5.46
C LYS A 64 -16.27 4.58 -5.01
N LYS A 65 -15.08 5.06 -5.40
CA LYS A 65 -14.62 6.41 -5.08
C LYS A 65 -15.59 7.39 -5.70
N ASP A 66 -16.49 7.91 -4.88
CA ASP A 66 -17.44 8.91 -5.30
C ASP A 66 -16.78 10.29 -5.33
N ARG A 67 -17.56 11.29 -5.72
CA ARG A 67 -17.04 12.65 -5.84
C ARG A 67 -16.61 13.24 -4.49
N LEU A 68 -17.35 12.91 -3.42
CA LEU A 68 -17.09 13.39 -2.06
C LEU A 68 -15.76 12.85 -1.53
N TYR A 69 -15.40 11.61 -1.88
CA TYR A 69 -14.10 11.04 -1.59
C TYR A 69 -12.96 11.92 -2.11
N TYR A 70 -12.97 12.29 -3.40
CA TYR A 70 -11.90 13.11 -3.99
C TYR A 70 -11.80 14.49 -3.34
N TYR A 71 -12.95 15.11 -3.04
CA TYR A 71 -12.97 16.39 -2.33
C TYR A 71 -12.43 16.27 -0.90
N GLY A 72 -12.77 15.20 -0.19
CA GLY A 72 -12.26 14.95 1.15
C GLY A 72 -10.74 14.82 1.17
N VAL A 73 -10.18 14.00 0.28
CA VAL A 73 -8.72 13.82 0.15
C VAL A 73 -8.03 15.14 -0.20
N PHE A 74 -8.60 15.89 -1.15
CA PHE A 74 -8.00 17.15 -1.56
C PHE A 74 -8.02 18.19 -0.42
N LYS A 75 -9.14 18.32 0.30
CA LYS A 75 -9.25 19.22 1.46
C LYS A 75 -8.24 18.86 2.56
N GLU A 76 -8.07 17.58 2.84
CA GLU A 76 -7.11 17.09 3.83
C GLU A 76 -5.68 17.47 3.43
N ALA A 77 -5.28 17.22 2.18
CA ALA A 77 -3.98 17.63 1.66
C ALA A 77 -3.77 19.14 1.78
N LEU A 78 -4.76 19.93 1.35
CA LEU A 78 -4.71 21.39 1.42
C LEU A 78 -4.56 21.92 2.85
N SER A 79 -5.20 21.26 3.82
CA SER A 79 -5.13 21.67 5.23
C SER A 79 -3.73 21.60 5.79
N ASN A 80 -2.89 20.69 5.27
CA ASN A 80 -1.48 20.60 5.60
C ASN A 80 -0.63 21.56 4.75
N ILE A 81 -0.89 21.62 3.43
CA ILE A 81 -0.13 22.46 2.49
C ILE A 81 -0.20 23.95 2.85
N LYS A 82 -1.33 24.41 3.40
CA LYS A 82 -1.50 25.83 3.80
C LYS A 82 -0.39 26.30 4.76
N ASP A 83 0.15 25.41 5.59
CA ASP A 83 1.16 25.74 6.58
C ASP A 83 2.58 25.68 6.01
N TRP A 84 2.76 25.08 4.82
CA TRP A 84 4.04 24.95 4.12
C TRP A 84 4.36 26.14 3.22
N VAL A 85 3.34 26.88 2.81
CA VAL A 85 3.48 28.06 1.96
C VAL A 85 3.78 29.29 2.81
N ASN A 86 4.67 30.17 2.37
CA ASN A 86 5.01 31.41 3.09
C ASN A 86 4.24 32.63 2.59
N SER A 87 3.60 32.53 1.41
CA SER A 87 2.86 33.65 0.80
C SER A 87 1.48 33.79 1.45
N PRO A 88 1.14 34.95 2.05
CA PRO A 88 -0.20 35.20 2.58
C PRO A 88 -1.29 35.00 1.52
N THR A 89 -1.07 35.49 0.31
CA THR A 89 -2.02 35.33 -0.81
C THR A 89 -2.27 33.86 -1.15
N ILE A 90 -1.23 33.03 -1.16
CA ILE A 90 -1.40 31.58 -1.43
C ILE A 90 -2.14 30.92 -0.27
N LYS A 91 -1.86 31.31 0.98
CA LYS A 91 -2.60 30.82 2.16
C LYS A 91 -4.08 31.16 2.09
N ASP A 92 -4.42 32.41 1.82
CA ASP A 92 -5.81 32.88 1.72
C ASP A 92 -6.56 32.16 0.61
N ASN A 93 -5.87 31.90 -0.49
CA ASN A 93 -6.43 31.14 -1.59
C ASN A 93 -6.68 29.66 -1.23
N ILE A 94 -5.72 29.00 -0.59
CA ILE A 94 -5.91 27.62 -0.10
C ILE A 94 -7.05 27.56 0.93
N ASN A 95 -7.11 28.51 1.86
CA ASN A 95 -8.20 28.62 2.84
C ASN A 95 -9.56 28.78 2.16
N SER A 96 -9.64 29.60 1.11
CA SER A 96 -10.86 29.79 0.32
C SER A 96 -11.31 28.48 -0.34
N ILE A 97 -10.38 27.68 -0.87
CA ILE A 97 -10.68 26.36 -1.44
C ILE A 97 -11.18 25.39 -0.36
N ILE A 98 -10.48 25.31 0.78
CA ILE A 98 -10.87 24.46 1.91
C ILE A 98 -12.28 24.81 2.40
N GLN A 99 -12.60 26.10 2.53
CA GLN A 99 -13.93 26.55 2.93
C GLN A 99 -15.00 26.11 1.92
N LYS A 100 -14.78 26.37 0.62
CA LYS A 100 -15.68 25.94 -0.46
C LYS A 100 -15.94 24.42 -0.43
N ILE A 101 -14.90 23.62 -0.28
CA ILE A 101 -15.02 22.16 -0.21
C ILE A 101 -15.72 21.72 1.09
N SER A 102 -15.50 22.40 2.21
CA SER A 102 -16.14 22.06 3.48
C SER A 102 -17.66 22.19 3.43
N PHE A 103 -18.19 23.11 2.62
CA PHE A 103 -19.64 23.17 2.38
C PHE A 103 -20.14 21.90 1.70
N ILE A 104 -19.41 21.35 0.73
CA ILE A 104 -19.78 20.10 0.03
C ILE A 104 -19.93 18.93 1.02
N GLN A 105 -19.05 18.84 2.02
CA GLN A 105 -19.07 17.75 3.00
C GLN A 105 -20.20 17.85 4.03
N ASN A 106 -20.80 19.03 4.20
CA ASN A 106 -21.86 19.28 5.18
C ASN A 106 -23.27 19.24 4.55
N ILE A 107 -23.38 19.02 3.25
CA ILE A 107 -24.64 18.95 2.51
C ILE A 107 -25.10 17.51 2.42
N ASP A 108 -26.42 17.28 2.44
CA ASP A 108 -27.01 15.99 2.13
C ASP A 108 -26.47 15.51 0.77
N PRO A 109 -25.78 14.35 0.69
CA PRO A 109 -25.24 13.83 -0.56
C PRO A 109 -26.27 13.69 -1.69
N ASN A 110 -27.57 13.62 -1.37
CA ASN A 110 -28.67 13.55 -2.34
C ASN A 110 -29.14 14.92 -2.86
N ASN A 111 -28.64 16.02 -2.30
CA ASN A 111 -28.97 17.37 -2.74
C ASN A 111 -28.06 17.79 -3.91
N PHE A 112 -28.40 17.26 -5.08
CA PHE A 112 -27.61 17.43 -6.31
C PHE A 112 -27.46 18.89 -6.74
N ASP A 113 -28.44 19.76 -6.48
CA ASP A 113 -28.42 21.15 -6.93
C ASP A 113 -27.41 21.98 -6.13
N ASP A 114 -27.39 21.82 -4.80
CA ASP A 114 -26.42 22.50 -3.95
C ASP A 114 -24.99 22.01 -4.22
N ILE A 115 -24.81 20.71 -4.44
CA ILE A 115 -23.52 20.13 -4.83
C ILE A 115 -23.04 20.75 -6.16
N LYS A 116 -23.89 20.77 -7.19
CA LYS A 116 -23.55 21.37 -8.49
C LYS A 116 -23.21 22.86 -8.37
N LYS A 117 -23.94 23.60 -7.53
CA LYS A 117 -23.68 25.03 -7.31
C LYS A 117 -22.29 25.24 -6.72
N ILE A 118 -21.92 24.47 -5.70
CA ILE A 118 -20.59 24.60 -5.09
C ILE A 118 -19.48 24.16 -6.04
N GLU A 119 -19.72 23.15 -6.86
CA GLU A 119 -18.77 22.74 -7.90
C GLU A 119 -18.56 23.83 -8.94
N SER A 120 -19.64 24.48 -9.38
CA SER A 120 -19.56 25.65 -10.25
C SER A 120 -18.75 26.77 -9.60
N ASP A 121 -18.99 27.04 -8.32
CA ASP A 121 -18.23 28.04 -7.56
C ASP A 121 -16.74 27.69 -7.43
N LEU A 122 -16.42 26.39 -7.28
CA LEU A 122 -15.03 25.91 -7.22
C LEU A 122 -14.36 26.00 -8.59
N ILE A 123 -15.06 25.64 -9.67
CA ILE A 123 -14.59 25.78 -11.05
C ILE A 123 -14.32 27.25 -11.36
N SER A 124 -15.26 28.14 -11.07
CA SER A 124 -15.10 29.59 -11.26
C SER A 124 -13.92 30.14 -10.45
N TYR A 125 -13.71 29.62 -9.24
CA TYR A 125 -12.57 30.00 -8.42
C TYR A 125 -11.24 29.56 -9.04
N PHE A 126 -11.17 28.33 -9.56
CA PHE A 126 -10.00 27.84 -10.30
C PHE A 126 -9.81 28.56 -11.64
N GLU A 127 -10.85 29.05 -12.30
CA GLU A 127 -10.70 29.89 -13.49
C GLU A 127 -10.01 31.20 -13.19
N LYS A 128 -10.34 31.83 -12.05
CA LYS A 128 -9.68 33.04 -11.58
C LYS A 128 -8.26 32.80 -11.06
N ASN A 129 -7.97 31.57 -10.63
CA ASN A 129 -6.67 31.14 -10.10
C ASN A 129 -6.18 29.91 -10.88
N SER A 130 -5.90 30.09 -12.16
CA SER A 130 -5.66 29.01 -13.14
C SER A 130 -4.52 28.07 -12.74
N ASP A 131 -3.53 28.56 -12.00
CA ASP A 131 -2.43 27.75 -11.47
C ASP A 131 -2.94 26.57 -10.62
N PHE A 132 -4.04 26.71 -9.89
CA PHE A 132 -4.60 25.62 -9.07
C PHE A 132 -5.16 24.46 -9.89
N LYS A 133 -5.40 24.66 -11.20
CA LYS A 133 -5.78 23.58 -12.12
C LYS A 133 -4.58 22.70 -12.48
N SER A 134 -3.36 23.15 -12.22
CA SER A 134 -2.13 22.46 -12.61
C SER A 134 -1.65 21.50 -11.52
N VAL A 135 -1.52 20.22 -11.87
CA VAL A 135 -0.82 19.25 -11.01
C VAL A 135 0.63 19.70 -10.73
N ASN A 136 1.30 20.30 -11.71
CA ASN A 136 2.68 20.77 -11.54
C ASN A 136 2.76 21.88 -10.48
N TYR A 137 1.77 22.77 -10.41
CA TYR A 137 1.73 23.81 -9.38
C TYR A 137 1.74 23.19 -7.97
N TRP A 138 0.83 22.25 -7.72
CA TRP A 138 0.74 21.55 -6.43
C TRP A 138 2.00 20.73 -6.13
N ALA A 139 2.54 20.05 -7.15
CA ALA A 139 3.77 19.27 -7.01
C ALA A 139 4.97 20.15 -6.62
N GLU A 140 5.10 21.35 -7.19
CA GLU A 140 6.18 22.27 -6.83
C GLU A 140 6.07 22.78 -5.39
N ILE A 141 4.85 23.00 -4.87
CA ILE A 141 4.67 23.34 -3.45
C ILE A 141 5.19 22.20 -2.56
N ILE A 142 4.82 20.96 -2.85
CA ILE A 142 5.26 19.77 -2.11
C ILE A 142 6.79 19.60 -2.18
N LYS A 143 7.38 19.71 -3.38
CA LYS A 143 8.84 19.62 -3.56
C LYS A 143 9.58 20.71 -2.80
N ASN A 144 9.08 21.95 -2.85
CA ASN A 144 9.68 23.07 -2.14
C ASN A 144 9.64 22.87 -0.63
N TYR A 145 8.55 22.31 -0.10
CA TYR A 145 8.46 21.91 1.30
C TYR A 145 9.54 20.87 1.65
N PHE A 146 9.70 19.80 0.87
CA PHE A 146 10.74 18.80 1.14
C PHE A 146 12.15 19.38 1.09
N LYS A 147 12.44 20.23 0.10
CA LYS A 147 13.74 20.92 -0.04
C LYS A 147 14.04 21.79 1.19
N LYS A 148 13.07 22.61 1.62
CA LYS A 148 13.23 23.51 2.79
C LYS A 148 13.47 22.76 4.09
N ASN A 149 12.92 21.56 4.22
CA ASN A 149 13.01 20.74 5.44
C ASN A 149 14.08 19.64 5.37
N ASN A 150 14.99 19.69 4.38
CA ASN A 150 16.04 18.69 4.17
C ASN A 150 15.52 17.24 4.04
N ARG A 151 14.29 17.05 3.56
CA ARG A 151 13.63 15.74 3.35
C ARG A 151 14.02 15.13 2.00
N LEU A 152 15.31 14.89 1.76
CA LEU A 152 15.84 14.46 0.46
C LEU A 152 15.27 13.12 -0.03
N LYS A 153 15.10 12.15 0.87
CA LYS A 153 14.55 10.84 0.55
C LYS A 153 13.08 10.96 0.09
N ASP A 154 12.30 11.79 0.77
CA ASP A 154 10.89 12.03 0.44
C ASP A 154 10.76 12.76 -0.89
N LEU A 155 11.65 13.72 -1.17
CA LEU A 155 11.71 14.36 -2.47
C LEU A 155 11.95 13.36 -3.61
N GLN A 156 12.95 12.48 -3.47
CA GLN A 156 13.27 11.48 -4.49
C GLN A 156 12.14 10.49 -4.71
N ASP A 157 11.52 10.02 -3.63
CA ASP A 157 10.42 9.06 -3.74
C ASP A 157 9.15 9.73 -4.30
N PHE A 158 8.91 11.00 -3.99
CA PHE A 158 7.83 11.79 -4.60
C PHE A 158 8.07 12.05 -6.10
N GLU A 159 9.31 12.34 -6.51
CA GLU A 159 9.65 12.49 -7.93
C GLU A 159 9.46 11.18 -8.71
N LYS A 160 9.81 10.03 -8.11
CA LYS A 160 9.50 8.72 -8.67
C LYS A 160 8.00 8.52 -8.80
N PHE A 161 7.22 8.84 -7.76
CA PHE A 161 5.77 8.79 -7.81
C PHE A 161 5.21 9.61 -8.99
N MET A 162 5.65 10.86 -9.14
CA MET A 162 5.24 11.74 -10.24
C MET A 162 5.53 11.11 -11.62
N ALA A 163 6.70 10.48 -11.78
CA ALA A 163 7.05 9.81 -13.03
C ALA A 163 6.21 8.55 -13.29
N PHE A 164 6.06 7.67 -12.29
CA PHE A 164 5.41 6.37 -12.45
C PHE A 164 3.89 6.43 -12.49
N LYS A 165 3.26 7.41 -11.81
CA LYS A 165 1.81 7.50 -11.66
C LYS A 165 1.16 8.54 -12.56
N ARG A 166 1.92 9.19 -13.47
CA ARG A 166 1.41 10.23 -14.37
C ARG A 166 0.17 9.84 -15.16
N THR A 167 0.14 8.61 -15.68
CA THR A 167 -1.01 8.10 -16.43
C THR A 167 -2.23 7.83 -15.53
N ALA A 168 -2.02 7.53 -14.25
CA ALA A 168 -3.08 7.25 -13.29
C ALA A 168 -3.78 8.54 -12.83
N TYR A 169 -3.03 9.62 -12.59
CA TYR A 169 -3.64 10.88 -12.12
C TYR A 169 -3.98 11.88 -13.22
N GLY A 170 -3.36 11.78 -14.40
CA GLY A 170 -3.66 12.66 -15.54
C GLY A 170 -3.43 14.15 -15.23
N PRO A 171 -4.28 15.06 -15.72
CA PRO A 171 -4.14 16.49 -15.47
C PRO A 171 -4.91 16.99 -14.23
N SER A 172 -5.66 16.12 -13.53
CA SER A 172 -6.58 16.54 -12.47
C SER A 172 -5.90 16.61 -11.11
N PRO A 173 -5.87 17.78 -10.43
CA PRO A 173 -5.38 17.89 -9.06
C PRO A 173 -6.13 16.96 -8.08
N LEU A 174 -7.45 16.82 -8.25
CA LEU A 174 -8.26 15.95 -7.38
C LEU A 174 -7.82 14.48 -7.50
N ILE A 175 -7.63 14.01 -8.73
CA ILE A 175 -7.17 12.63 -8.97
C ILE A 175 -5.72 12.48 -8.50
N PHE A 176 -4.86 13.48 -8.75
CA PHE A 176 -3.49 13.51 -8.26
C PHE A 176 -3.39 13.30 -6.76
N PHE A 177 -4.12 14.07 -5.96
CA PHE A 177 -4.11 13.89 -4.50
C PHE A 177 -4.73 12.55 -4.07
N SER A 178 -5.74 12.04 -4.79
CA SER A 178 -6.28 10.71 -4.50
C SER A 178 -5.29 9.58 -4.76
N VAL A 179 -4.53 9.64 -5.85
CA VAL A 179 -3.52 8.64 -6.22
C VAL A 179 -2.31 8.76 -5.28
N LEU A 180 -1.97 9.99 -4.86
CA LEU A 180 -0.98 10.22 -3.82
C LEU A 180 -1.43 9.62 -2.48
N LYS A 181 -2.72 9.74 -2.13
CA LYS A 181 -3.30 9.13 -0.91
C LYS A 181 -3.11 7.63 -0.84
N GLU A 182 -3.30 6.96 -1.97
CA GLU A 182 -3.17 5.51 -2.07
C GLU A 182 -1.73 5.03 -2.14
N TYR A 183 -0.81 5.91 -2.52
CA TYR A 183 0.60 5.59 -2.61
C TYR A 183 1.26 5.67 -1.23
N GLU A 184 0.92 4.72 -0.32
CA GLU A 184 1.48 4.32 1.01
C GLU A 184 2.26 5.36 1.87
N ARG A 185 2.22 6.64 1.54
CA ARG A 185 3.10 7.70 2.06
C ARG A 185 2.39 9.03 2.21
N PHE A 186 1.11 9.13 1.86
CA PHE A 186 0.35 10.37 2.01
C PHE A 186 0.34 10.81 3.47
N ASP A 187 -0.07 9.92 4.37
CA ASP A 187 -0.09 10.23 5.79
C ASP A 187 1.33 10.55 6.29
N GLU A 188 2.39 9.88 5.80
CA GLU A 188 3.79 10.21 6.14
C GLU A 188 4.26 11.57 5.63
N ILE A 189 3.81 11.97 4.44
CA ILE A 189 4.16 13.25 3.82
C ILE A 189 3.45 14.39 4.56
N PHE A 190 2.19 14.14 4.96
CA PHE A 190 1.28 15.15 5.49
C PHE A 190 1.14 15.13 7.03
N ALA A 191 1.75 14.20 7.77
CA ALA A 191 1.76 14.17 9.25
C ALA A 191 2.69 15.22 9.92
N ALA A 192 2.98 16.33 9.22
CA ALA A 192 3.91 17.37 9.65
C ALA A 192 3.31 18.33 10.68
#